data_AF-A0A4Y7NBJ2-F1
#
_entry.id   AF-A0A4Y7NBJ2-F1
#
_cell.length_a   1.000
_cell.length_b   1.000
_cell.length_c   1.000
_cell.angle_alpha   90.00
_cell.angle_beta   90.00
_cell.angle_gamma   90.00
#
_symmetry.space_group_name_H-M   'P 1'
#
loop_
_entity.id
_entity.type
_entity.pdbx_description
1 polymer ?
#
loop_
_entity_poly.entity_id
_entity_poly.type
_entity_poly.pdbx_seq_one_letter_code
_entity_poly.pdbx_strand_id
1 'polypeptide(L)'
;MVFFSSCRVSSPKLCGSVVFVAKKQQQCIITIANRCITSKAMREGLPPVNKPPPFPYKEKRYNFFRALFDPTTSRLDENSKLIVVEGPPAAGKGVLAKELADDLGMAYFPSPTVAETYINDYGYDLRQLDDKIPDSCKSYDENDFLKDPMRLNGAKAARFQLSKLALRYKRYLEALAHILNTGQGVVMDRSPYSDLVYITAMAEAGIVSKNVYNYYHSVRNNALFALWRPHLVIYLDVPVAETRRKIEARNRPYEKDSKMATPEYLQSLVDSYKKDFLKDISTHAEVLVYDWTKPADTEIVVEDIERLNFDQYGIYDAKMKDWRCYDKWDWNNNRQVFTHSQHYLIAHLNVPPVKCPEIAINAAEYKIFETIKDEAPGNKYAKGFNTEMGDKGLLFKLS
;
A
#
# COMPACT_ATOMS: atom_id res chain seq x y z
N MET A 1 17.17 11.62 -58.32
CA MET A 1 17.43 10.60 -59.36
C MET A 1 18.86 10.13 -59.17
N VAL A 2 19.09 9.04 -58.43
CA VAL A 2 20.35 8.28 -58.45
C VAL A 2 19.96 6.81 -58.26
N PHE A 3 20.26 6.02 -59.29
CA PHE A 3 20.00 4.59 -59.38
C PHE A 3 21.14 3.77 -58.76
N PHE A 4 20.73 2.63 -58.23
CA PHE A 4 21.43 1.39 -57.85
C PHE A 4 22.87 1.14 -58.33
N SER A 5 23.65 0.50 -57.45
CA SER A 5 24.59 -0.54 -57.84
C SER A 5 24.52 -1.72 -56.87
N SER A 6 24.32 -2.91 -57.45
CA SER A 6 24.21 -4.22 -56.81
C SER A 6 25.55 -4.94 -56.78
N CYS A 7 25.87 -5.68 -55.71
CA CYS A 7 26.85 -6.76 -55.77
C CYS A 7 26.38 -7.98 -54.95
N ARG A 8 26.16 -9.09 -55.66
CA ARG A 8 25.97 -10.45 -55.13
C ARG A 8 27.27 -10.94 -54.50
N VAL A 9 27.19 -11.62 -53.36
CA VAL A 9 28.30 -12.43 -52.84
C VAL A 9 27.95 -13.90 -53.02
N SER A 10 28.77 -14.57 -53.82
CA SER A 10 28.78 -16.00 -54.09
C SER A 10 29.42 -16.79 -52.94
N SER A 11 28.84 -17.94 -52.63
CA SER A 11 29.38 -18.96 -51.74
C SER A 11 30.54 -19.74 -52.37
N PRO A 12 31.61 -20.09 -51.63
CA PRO A 12 32.50 -21.18 -52.00
C PRO A 12 32.22 -22.43 -51.13
N LYS A 13 32.06 -23.58 -51.79
CA LYS A 13 32.18 -24.91 -51.18
C LYS A 13 33.66 -25.27 -51.08
N LEU A 14 34.12 -25.71 -49.91
CA LEU A 14 35.37 -26.45 -49.74
C LEU A 14 35.12 -27.66 -48.82
N CYS A 15 35.32 -28.84 -49.40
CA CYS A 15 35.38 -30.12 -48.73
C CYS A 15 36.75 -30.24 -48.06
N GLY A 16 36.79 -30.67 -46.80
CA GLY A 16 38.02 -30.89 -46.04
C GLY A 16 37.72 -31.35 -44.64
N SER A 17 37.89 -32.65 -44.40
CA SER A 17 37.68 -33.32 -43.11
C SER A 17 38.65 -32.77 -42.06
N VAL A 18 38.15 -31.95 -41.13
CA VAL A 18 38.86 -31.55 -39.92
C VAL A 18 38.08 -32.08 -38.72
N VAL A 19 38.66 -33.08 -38.05
CA VAL A 19 38.17 -33.59 -36.77
C VAL A 19 38.42 -32.51 -35.72
N PHE A 20 37.36 -31.80 -35.31
CA PHE A 20 37.42 -30.95 -34.14
C PHE A 20 37.37 -31.83 -32.89
N VAL A 21 38.51 -31.94 -32.20
CA VAL A 21 38.54 -32.42 -30.82
C VAL A 21 37.81 -31.39 -29.97
N ALA A 22 36.54 -31.66 -29.68
CA ALA A 22 35.74 -30.88 -28.76
C ALA A 22 36.35 -30.99 -27.37
N LYS A 23 37.21 -30.02 -27.01
CA LYS A 23 37.48 -29.73 -25.61
C LYS A 23 36.14 -29.44 -24.97
N LYS A 24 35.70 -30.33 -24.09
CA LYS A 24 34.53 -30.19 -23.22
C LYS A 24 34.79 -28.99 -22.31
N GLN A 25 34.60 -27.77 -22.83
CA GLN A 25 34.34 -26.63 -21.98
C GLN A 25 33.04 -26.99 -21.28
N GLN A 26 33.16 -27.30 -19.99
CA GLN A 26 32.06 -27.05 -19.06
C GLN A 26 31.73 -25.57 -19.23
N GLN A 27 30.82 -25.27 -20.16
CA GLN A 27 29.93 -24.17 -19.95
C GLN A 27 29.22 -24.54 -18.66
N CYS A 28 29.71 -23.97 -17.54
CA CYS A 28 28.82 -23.69 -16.45
C CYS A 28 27.68 -22.93 -17.09
N ILE A 29 26.56 -23.62 -17.31
CA ILE A 29 25.26 -22.98 -17.40
C ILE A 29 25.09 -22.41 -15.99
N ILE A 30 25.72 -21.26 -15.74
CA ILE A 30 25.20 -20.32 -14.79
C ILE A 30 23.91 -19.91 -15.47
N THR A 31 22.83 -20.60 -15.16
CA THR A 31 21.50 -20.05 -15.35
C THR A 31 21.62 -18.69 -14.67
N ILE A 32 21.66 -17.61 -15.45
CA ILE A 32 21.47 -16.28 -14.91
C ILE A 32 20.08 -16.38 -14.32
N ALA A 33 20.01 -16.64 -13.02
CA ALA A 33 18.77 -16.69 -12.31
C ALA A 33 18.20 -15.29 -12.45
N ASN A 34 17.23 -15.14 -13.36
CA ASN A 34 16.45 -13.92 -13.43
C ASN A 34 15.95 -13.65 -12.02
N ARG A 35 16.14 -12.41 -11.54
CA ARG A 35 15.81 -12.02 -10.17
C ARG A 35 14.30 -11.82 -10.03
N CYS A 36 13.55 -12.90 -10.24
CA CYS A 36 12.12 -12.95 -10.08
C CYS A 36 11.77 -13.14 -8.61
N ILE A 37 10.57 -12.72 -8.22
CA ILE A 37 10.01 -13.10 -6.92
C ILE A 37 9.87 -14.62 -6.92
N THR A 38 10.26 -15.29 -5.84
CA THR A 38 10.22 -16.76 -5.72
C THR A 38 9.38 -17.20 -4.53
N SER A 39 8.59 -18.26 -4.70
CA SER A 39 7.85 -18.89 -3.60
C SER A 39 8.77 -19.49 -2.53
N LYS A 40 8.21 -19.82 -1.36
CA LYS A 40 8.91 -20.61 -0.34
C LYS A 40 9.33 -21.98 -0.89
N ALA A 41 8.42 -22.68 -1.56
CA ALA A 41 8.66 -24.00 -2.13
C ALA A 41 9.88 -24.01 -3.06
N MET A 42 10.01 -23.02 -3.94
CA MET A 42 11.16 -22.89 -4.85
C MET A 42 12.48 -22.58 -4.14
N ARG A 43 12.43 -22.00 -2.94
CA ARG A 43 13.62 -21.62 -2.14
C ARG A 43 14.11 -22.72 -1.20
N GLU A 44 13.28 -23.69 -0.84
CA GLU A 44 13.67 -24.79 0.07
C GLU A 44 14.84 -25.62 -0.47
N GLY A 45 15.04 -25.67 -1.79
CA GLY A 45 16.17 -26.33 -2.44
C GLY A 45 17.41 -25.45 -2.69
N LEU A 46 17.36 -24.15 -2.39
CA LEU A 46 18.44 -23.21 -2.67
C LEU A 46 19.33 -22.98 -1.43
N PRO A 47 20.63 -22.67 -1.61
CA PRO A 47 21.50 -22.34 -0.49
C PRO A 47 20.96 -21.10 0.25
N PRO A 48 21.04 -21.07 1.59
CA PRO A 48 20.52 -19.96 2.37
C PRO A 48 21.25 -18.67 1.99
N VAL A 49 20.50 -17.63 1.65
CA VAL A 49 21.05 -16.30 1.37
C VAL A 49 21.64 -15.75 2.66
N ASN A 50 22.93 -15.43 2.66
CA ASN A 50 23.63 -14.88 3.82
C ASN A 50 23.22 -13.41 4.04
N LYS A 51 22.11 -13.21 4.76
CA LYS A 51 21.57 -11.89 5.09
C LYS A 51 21.79 -11.56 6.57
N PRO A 52 22.04 -10.28 6.92
CA PRO A 52 22.06 -9.87 8.30
C PRO A 52 20.68 -10.01 8.94
N PRO A 53 20.59 -10.27 10.26
CA PRO A 53 19.32 -10.47 10.95
C PRO A 53 18.45 -9.20 10.88
N PRO A 54 17.10 -9.31 10.80
CA PRO A 54 16.19 -8.17 10.72
C PRO A 54 16.47 -7.10 11.78
N PHE A 55 16.51 -5.83 11.38
CA PHE A 55 16.77 -4.75 12.32
C PHE A 55 15.52 -4.43 13.15
N PRO A 56 15.59 -4.35 14.50
CA PRO A 56 14.45 -4.07 15.36
C PRO A 56 14.08 -2.57 15.35
N TYR A 57 13.52 -2.11 14.23
CA TYR A 57 13.28 -0.69 13.94
C TYR A 57 12.22 -0.02 14.80
N LYS A 58 11.37 -0.80 15.48
CA LYS A 58 10.35 -0.28 16.42
C LYS A 58 10.97 0.15 17.76
N GLU A 59 12.07 -0.47 18.16
CA GLU A 59 12.73 -0.23 19.44
C GLU A 59 14.01 0.60 19.28
N LYS A 60 14.70 0.42 18.16
CA LYS A 60 16.02 1.02 17.91
C LYS A 60 15.95 2.00 16.75
N ARG A 61 16.53 3.18 16.97
CA ARG A 61 16.71 4.18 15.93
C ARG A 61 17.86 3.80 14.99
N TYR A 62 17.63 3.97 13.70
CA TYR A 62 18.62 3.80 12.64
C TYR A 62 19.22 5.17 12.32
N ASN A 63 20.44 5.40 12.78
CA ASN A 63 21.11 6.70 12.75
C ASN A 63 22.29 6.64 11.77
N PHE A 64 22.87 7.80 11.45
CA PHE A 64 24.04 7.91 10.58
C PHE A 64 25.18 6.93 10.92
N PHE A 65 25.56 6.82 12.20
CA PHE A 65 26.60 5.87 12.63
C PHE A 65 26.25 4.42 12.34
N ARG A 66 24.99 4.02 12.51
CA ARG A 66 24.54 2.66 12.17
C ARG A 66 24.54 2.45 10.66
N ALA A 67 24.19 3.48 9.89
CA ALA A 67 24.16 3.41 8.43
C ALA A 67 25.54 3.16 7.78
N LEU A 68 26.63 3.52 8.47
CA LEU A 68 27.99 3.19 8.04
C LEU A 68 28.25 1.67 8.08
N PHE A 69 27.77 0.99 9.13
CA PHE A 69 28.04 -0.43 9.38
C PHE A 69 26.91 -1.38 8.97
N ASP A 70 25.70 -0.87 8.74
CA ASP A 70 24.51 -1.63 8.37
C ASP A 70 23.86 -1.09 7.09
N PRO A 71 24.48 -1.27 5.91
CA PRO A 71 23.87 -0.90 4.63
C PRO A 71 22.45 -1.46 4.49
N THR A 72 21.50 -0.66 4.00
CA THR A 72 20.17 -1.18 3.63
C THR A 72 20.25 -2.25 2.54
N THR A 73 21.13 -2.08 1.54
CA THR A 73 21.23 -2.99 0.38
C THR A 73 21.69 -4.41 0.72
N SER A 74 22.39 -4.63 1.86
CA SER A 74 22.81 -5.99 2.26
C SER A 74 21.65 -6.85 2.77
N ARG A 75 20.49 -6.24 3.03
CA ARG A 75 19.27 -6.91 3.49
C ARG A 75 18.34 -7.26 2.34
N LEU A 76 18.39 -6.47 1.27
CA LEU A 76 17.47 -6.57 0.15
C LEU A 76 17.84 -7.73 -0.77
N ASP A 77 16.81 -8.39 -1.26
CA ASP A 77 16.89 -9.48 -2.25
C ASP A 77 15.77 -9.35 -3.28
N GLU A 78 15.63 -10.37 -4.11
CA GLU A 78 14.62 -10.49 -5.15
C GLU A 78 13.21 -10.41 -4.57
N ASN A 79 12.97 -11.02 -3.40
CA ASN A 79 11.69 -11.03 -2.68
C ASN A 79 11.43 -9.78 -1.82
N SER A 80 12.36 -8.82 -1.76
CA SER A 80 12.17 -7.54 -1.05
C SER A 80 11.31 -6.59 -1.87
N LYS A 81 10.07 -7.00 -2.15
CA LYS A 81 9.13 -6.32 -3.05
C LYS A 81 7.86 -5.93 -2.29
N LEU A 82 7.17 -4.95 -2.87
CA LEU A 82 5.90 -4.44 -2.37
C LEU A 82 4.81 -4.82 -3.36
N ILE A 83 3.93 -5.73 -2.93
CA ILE A 83 2.79 -6.23 -3.70
C ILE A 83 1.52 -5.68 -3.08
N VAL A 84 0.60 -5.19 -3.91
CA VAL A 84 -0.70 -4.69 -3.46
C VAL A 84 -1.81 -5.47 -4.15
N VAL A 85 -2.75 -5.99 -3.37
CA VAL A 85 -3.97 -6.61 -3.88
C VAL A 85 -5.10 -5.58 -3.87
N GLU A 86 -5.69 -5.35 -5.03
CA GLU A 86 -6.72 -4.35 -5.30
C GLU A 86 -7.98 -4.98 -5.90
N GLY A 87 -9.09 -4.26 -5.83
CA GLY A 87 -10.38 -4.74 -6.35
C GLY A 87 -11.59 -4.27 -5.56
N PRO A 88 -12.79 -4.55 -6.08
CA PRO A 88 -14.05 -4.05 -5.54
C PRO A 88 -14.31 -4.59 -4.12
N PRO A 89 -15.26 -4.00 -3.37
CA PRO A 89 -15.72 -4.53 -2.10
C PRO A 89 -16.12 -6.01 -2.21
N ALA A 90 -16.02 -6.77 -1.11
CA ALA A 90 -16.35 -8.20 -1.05
C ALA A 90 -15.60 -9.15 -2.03
N ALA A 91 -14.57 -8.70 -2.74
CA ALA A 91 -13.78 -9.56 -3.64
C ALA A 91 -12.86 -10.60 -2.95
N GLY A 92 -12.74 -10.59 -1.61
CA GLY A 92 -11.87 -11.54 -0.88
C GLY A 92 -10.38 -11.17 -0.83
N LYS A 93 -10.02 -9.93 -1.17
CA LYS A 93 -8.64 -9.42 -1.23
C LYS A 93 -7.76 -9.76 -0.02
N GLY A 94 -8.26 -9.53 1.20
CA GLY A 94 -7.50 -9.81 2.42
C GLY A 94 -7.19 -11.29 2.63
N VAL A 95 -8.01 -12.20 2.08
CA VAL A 95 -7.74 -13.65 2.13
C VAL A 95 -6.62 -13.99 1.15
N LEU A 96 -6.76 -13.58 -0.11
CA LEU A 96 -5.73 -13.78 -1.13
C LEU A 96 -4.39 -13.14 -0.73
N ALA A 97 -4.41 -11.91 -0.22
CA ALA A 97 -3.20 -11.19 0.20
C ALA A 97 -2.49 -11.89 1.36
N LYS A 98 -3.23 -12.55 2.25
CA LYS A 98 -2.66 -13.32 3.36
C LYS A 98 -2.04 -14.63 2.85
N GLU A 99 -2.77 -15.38 2.04
CA GLU A 99 -2.28 -16.63 1.43
C GLU A 99 -1.03 -16.37 0.58
N LEU A 100 -1.06 -15.32 -0.25
CA LEU A 100 0.08 -14.91 -1.07
C LEU A 100 1.30 -14.51 -0.22
N ALA A 101 1.08 -13.82 0.90
CA ALA A 101 2.18 -13.49 1.82
C ALA A 101 2.78 -14.75 2.43
N ASP A 102 1.95 -15.73 2.79
CA ASP A 102 2.38 -17.00 3.34
C ASP A 102 3.16 -17.81 2.28
N ASP A 103 2.71 -17.90 1.04
CA ASP A 103 3.40 -18.65 -0.02
C ASP A 103 4.71 -18.01 -0.48
N LEU A 104 4.77 -16.67 -0.52
CA LEU A 104 5.97 -15.91 -0.90
C LEU A 104 6.93 -15.64 0.28
N GLY A 105 6.54 -15.96 1.52
CA GLY A 105 7.31 -15.63 2.72
C GLY A 105 7.46 -14.13 2.98
N MET A 106 6.45 -13.37 2.58
CA MET A 106 6.36 -11.92 2.77
C MET A 106 5.52 -11.61 4.02
N ALA A 107 5.62 -10.38 4.52
CA ALA A 107 4.76 -9.93 5.61
C ALA A 107 3.41 -9.47 5.06
N TYR A 108 2.31 -9.96 5.64
CA TYR A 108 0.97 -9.50 5.33
C TYR A 108 0.62 -8.23 6.11
N PHE A 109 0.18 -7.20 5.39
CA PHE A 109 -0.28 -5.93 5.95
C PHE A 109 -1.76 -5.74 5.63
N PRO A 110 -2.67 -5.88 6.63
CA PRO A 110 -4.10 -5.74 6.40
C PRO A 110 -4.50 -4.29 6.15
N SER A 111 -5.64 -4.11 5.47
CA SER A 111 -6.23 -2.78 5.26
C SER A 111 -6.65 -2.19 6.62
N PRO A 112 -6.24 -0.95 6.95
CA PRO A 112 -6.54 -0.35 8.25
C PRO A 112 -8.02 0.02 8.38
N THR A 113 -8.60 -0.22 9.56
CA THR A 113 -9.96 0.24 9.90
C THR A 113 -9.92 1.56 10.67
N VAL A 114 -10.94 2.41 10.52
CA VAL A 114 -11.06 3.66 11.28
C VAL A 114 -11.38 3.34 12.75
N ALA A 115 -12.12 2.26 13.00
CA ALA A 115 -12.40 1.77 14.35
C ALA A 115 -11.14 1.59 15.21
N GLU A 116 -10.03 1.11 14.63
CA GLU A 116 -8.73 0.97 15.32
C GLU A 116 -8.20 2.32 15.87
N THR A 117 -8.56 3.45 15.26
CA THR A 117 -8.07 4.77 15.68
C THR A 117 -8.75 5.32 16.92
N TYR A 118 -9.92 4.79 17.27
CA TYR A 118 -10.65 5.20 18.47
C TYR A 118 -10.17 4.47 19.72
N ILE A 119 -9.35 3.43 19.57
CA ILE A 119 -8.72 2.74 20.68
C ILE A 119 -7.37 3.41 20.95
N ASN A 120 -7.17 3.93 22.17
CA ASN A 120 -5.91 4.55 22.52
C ASN A 120 -4.80 3.51 22.83
N ASP A 121 -3.59 4.01 23.07
CA ASP A 121 -2.40 3.17 23.31
C ASP A 121 -2.49 2.26 24.54
N TYR A 122 -3.43 2.52 25.45
CA TYR A 122 -3.71 1.74 26.66
C TYR A 122 -5.00 0.89 26.55
N GLY A 123 -5.65 0.87 25.38
CA GLY A 123 -6.85 0.07 25.13
C GLY A 123 -8.18 0.72 25.53
N TYR A 124 -8.19 1.99 25.92
CA TYR A 124 -9.43 2.73 26.18
C TYR A 124 -10.11 3.11 24.87
N ASP A 125 -11.42 2.84 24.76
CA ASP A 125 -12.22 3.15 23.59
C ASP A 125 -12.84 4.55 23.71
N LEU A 126 -12.37 5.48 22.89
CA LEU A 126 -12.81 6.87 22.88
C LEU A 126 -14.26 7.05 22.46
N ARG A 127 -14.86 6.06 21.79
CA ARG A 127 -16.29 6.10 21.41
C ARG A 127 -17.22 6.13 22.63
N GLN A 128 -16.75 5.68 23.80
CA GLN A 128 -17.50 5.79 25.05
C GLN A 128 -17.75 7.24 25.48
N LEU A 129 -16.99 8.18 24.90
CA LEU A 129 -17.12 9.62 25.16
C LEU A 129 -17.99 10.33 24.12
N ASP A 130 -18.55 9.61 23.14
CA ASP A 130 -19.35 10.19 22.04
C ASP A 130 -20.56 10.98 22.55
N ASP A 131 -21.15 10.59 23.68
CA ASP A 131 -22.30 11.30 24.28
C ASP A 131 -21.93 12.68 24.85
N LYS A 132 -20.64 12.88 25.16
CA LYS A 132 -20.13 14.12 25.77
C LYS A 132 -19.59 15.11 24.73
N ILE A 133 -19.36 14.66 23.50
CA ILE A 133 -18.76 15.48 22.43
C ILE A 133 -19.83 16.01 21.44
N PRO A 134 -19.58 17.17 20.81
CA PRO A 134 -20.47 17.73 19.80
C PRO A 134 -20.72 16.76 18.64
N ASP A 135 -21.90 16.82 18.02
CA ASP A 135 -22.30 15.88 16.96
C ASP A 135 -21.32 15.85 15.78
N SER A 136 -20.74 17.00 15.45
CA SER A 136 -19.73 17.17 14.40
C SER A 136 -18.43 16.38 14.66
N CYS A 137 -18.07 16.21 15.94
CA CYS A 137 -16.86 15.55 16.42
C CYS A 137 -17.09 14.09 16.84
N LYS A 138 -18.34 13.64 16.95
CA LYS A 138 -18.66 12.23 17.28
C LYS A 138 -17.95 11.26 16.35
N SER A 139 -17.58 10.12 16.90
CA SER A 139 -16.97 9.04 16.14
C SER A 139 -17.83 8.64 14.94
N TYR A 140 -17.16 8.17 13.88
CA TYR A 140 -17.78 7.82 12.62
C TYR A 140 -16.93 6.76 11.94
N ASP A 141 -17.34 5.51 12.12
CA ASP A 141 -16.63 4.34 11.60
C ASP A 141 -17.20 3.86 10.26
N GLU A 142 -16.69 2.74 9.75
CA GLU A 142 -17.19 2.09 8.54
C GLU A 142 -18.68 1.71 8.61
N ASN A 143 -19.16 1.27 9.78
CA ASN A 143 -20.55 0.87 9.96
C ASN A 143 -21.46 2.10 9.98
N ASP A 144 -21.04 3.18 10.63
CA ASP A 144 -21.75 4.46 10.62
C ASP A 144 -21.81 5.05 9.21
N PHE A 145 -20.72 4.94 8.45
CA PHE A 145 -20.67 5.34 7.05
C PHE A 145 -21.63 4.54 6.17
N LEU A 146 -21.72 3.23 6.37
CA LEU A 146 -22.66 2.39 5.64
C LEU A 146 -24.11 2.69 6.03
N LYS A 147 -24.37 2.98 7.32
CA LYS A 147 -25.71 3.24 7.86
C LYS A 147 -26.26 4.61 7.44
N ASP A 148 -25.48 5.67 7.59
CA ASP A 148 -25.88 7.03 7.22
C ASP A 148 -24.72 7.81 6.58
N PRO A 149 -24.50 7.61 5.27
CA PRO A 149 -23.46 8.32 4.52
C PRO A 149 -23.78 9.82 4.33
N MET A 150 -25.04 10.23 4.52
CA MET A 150 -25.46 11.63 4.34
C MET A 150 -25.41 12.44 5.64
N ARG A 151 -24.92 11.86 6.75
CA ARG A 151 -24.83 12.55 8.03
C ARG A 151 -24.11 13.88 7.92
N LEU A 152 -24.75 14.94 8.42
CA LEU A 152 -24.32 16.34 8.28
C LEU A 152 -24.09 16.73 6.81
N ASN A 153 -25.05 16.42 5.93
CA ASN A 153 -24.99 16.66 4.49
C ASN A 153 -23.73 16.05 3.83
N GLY A 154 -23.30 14.87 4.30
CA GLY A 154 -22.12 14.16 3.78
C GLY A 154 -20.77 14.69 4.27
N ALA A 155 -20.74 15.71 5.15
CA ALA A 155 -19.50 16.22 5.72
C ALA A 155 -18.74 15.17 6.53
N LYS A 156 -19.45 14.30 7.27
CA LYS A 156 -18.82 13.19 8.01
C LYS A 156 -18.23 12.14 7.08
N ALA A 157 -18.97 11.75 6.04
CA ALA A 157 -18.47 10.85 5.00
C ALA A 157 -17.20 11.40 4.32
N ALA A 158 -17.15 12.71 4.03
CA ALA A 158 -15.96 13.36 3.49
C ALA A 158 -14.76 13.30 4.46
N ARG A 159 -14.96 13.63 5.73
CA ARG A 159 -13.91 13.52 6.77
C ARG A 159 -13.44 12.08 6.95
N PHE A 160 -14.37 11.13 6.97
CA PHE A 160 -14.07 9.70 7.03
C PHE A 160 -13.19 9.24 5.88
N GLN A 161 -13.48 9.68 4.65
CA GLN A 161 -12.67 9.32 3.50
C GLN A 161 -11.24 9.89 3.59
N LEU A 162 -11.08 11.13 4.09
CA LEU A 162 -9.76 11.72 4.36
C LEU A 162 -9.01 10.98 5.48
N SER A 163 -9.70 10.60 6.55
CA SER A 163 -9.13 9.77 7.61
C SER A 163 -8.70 8.39 7.10
N LYS A 164 -9.49 7.77 6.22
CA LYS A 164 -9.15 6.51 5.54
C LYS A 164 -7.89 6.65 4.69
N LEU A 165 -7.78 7.73 3.90
CA LEU A 165 -6.57 8.02 3.14
C LEU A 165 -5.35 8.12 4.07
N ALA A 166 -5.46 8.88 5.17
CA ALA A 166 -4.37 9.04 6.13
C ALA A 166 -3.94 7.73 6.79
N LEU A 167 -4.90 6.85 7.14
CA LEU A 167 -4.59 5.54 7.71
C LEU A 167 -3.91 4.62 6.70
N ARG A 168 -4.39 4.58 5.46
CA ARG A 168 -3.74 3.81 4.39
C ARG A 168 -2.34 4.34 4.10
N TYR A 169 -2.15 5.66 4.12
CA TYR A 169 -0.85 6.31 3.98
C TYR A 169 0.11 5.87 5.09
N LYS A 170 -0.32 5.92 6.36
CA LYS A 170 0.48 5.45 7.50
C LYS A 170 0.84 3.97 7.38
N ARG A 171 -0.13 3.11 7.06
CA ARG A 171 0.12 1.67 6.90
C ARG A 171 1.10 1.38 5.76
N TYR A 172 1.03 2.16 4.69
CA TYR A 172 1.94 2.06 3.55
C TYR A 172 3.37 2.51 3.92
N LEU A 173 3.52 3.56 4.72
CA LEU A 173 4.82 3.94 5.28
C LEU A 173 5.42 2.85 6.16
N GLU A 174 4.60 2.21 7.00
CA GLU A 174 5.03 1.07 7.82
C GLU A 174 5.50 -0.11 6.95
N ALA A 175 4.85 -0.36 5.81
CA ALA A 175 5.26 -1.38 4.86
C ALA A 175 6.62 -1.06 4.22
N LEU A 176 6.82 0.19 3.76
CA LEU A 176 8.12 0.63 3.21
C LEU A 176 9.23 0.54 4.26
N ALA A 177 8.95 0.98 5.49
CA ALA A 177 9.90 0.87 6.60
C ALA A 177 10.22 -0.60 6.90
N HIS A 178 9.23 -1.50 6.87
CA HIS A 178 9.44 -2.92 7.09
C HIS A 178 10.38 -3.53 6.05
N ILE A 179 10.13 -3.29 4.76
CA ILE A 179 10.98 -3.79 3.66
C ILE A 179 12.43 -3.33 3.84
N LEU A 180 12.66 -2.04 4.09
CA LEU A 180 14.01 -1.49 4.17
C LEU A 180 14.78 -1.88 5.44
N ASN A 181 14.08 -2.17 6.55
CA ASN A 181 14.75 -2.60 7.79
C ASN A 181 14.97 -4.11 7.88
N THR A 182 14.10 -4.91 7.27
CA THR A 182 14.11 -6.37 7.42
C THR A 182 14.61 -7.09 6.18
N GLY A 183 14.42 -6.51 4.99
CA GLY A 183 14.60 -7.22 3.71
C GLY A 183 13.50 -8.25 3.43
N GLN A 184 12.40 -8.23 4.18
CA GLN A 184 11.22 -9.04 3.91
C GLN A 184 10.26 -8.24 3.04
N GLY A 185 9.81 -8.84 1.92
CA GLY A 185 8.76 -8.26 1.09
C GLY A 185 7.44 -8.11 1.84
N VAL A 186 6.53 -7.30 1.31
CA VAL A 186 5.23 -7.02 1.92
C VAL A 186 4.11 -7.20 0.90
N VAL A 187 3.03 -7.88 1.31
CA VAL A 187 1.77 -7.95 0.58
C VAL A 187 0.71 -7.14 1.35
N MET A 188 0.09 -6.16 0.68
CA MET A 188 -0.91 -5.27 1.27
C MET A 188 -2.31 -5.49 0.70
N ASP A 189 -3.33 -5.41 1.56
CA ASP A 189 -4.73 -5.27 1.15
C ASP A 189 -5.07 -3.79 0.96
N ARG A 190 -5.06 -3.35 -0.31
CA ARG A 190 -5.23 -1.98 -0.79
C ARG A 190 -4.09 -1.02 -0.47
N SER A 191 -3.94 -0.02 -1.35
CA SER A 191 -2.99 1.06 -1.28
C SER A 191 -3.67 2.42 -1.05
N PRO A 192 -2.93 3.46 -0.63
CA PRO A 192 -3.43 4.83 -0.65
C PRO A 192 -3.65 5.35 -2.09
N TYR A 193 -3.01 4.74 -3.10
CA TYR A 193 -3.18 5.14 -4.51
C TYR A 193 -4.58 4.80 -5.04
N SER A 194 -5.16 3.68 -4.62
CA SER A 194 -6.52 3.26 -5.04
C SER A 194 -7.64 3.97 -4.29
N ASP A 195 -7.36 4.77 -3.25
CA ASP A 195 -8.40 5.42 -2.46
C ASP A 195 -9.24 6.44 -3.26
N LEU A 196 -8.70 6.95 -4.37
CA LEU A 196 -9.41 7.89 -5.25
C LEU A 196 -10.72 7.31 -5.82
N VAL A 197 -10.82 5.99 -6.01
CA VAL A 197 -12.01 5.37 -6.61
C VAL A 197 -13.24 5.54 -5.72
N TYR A 198 -13.05 5.61 -4.40
CA TYR A 198 -14.13 5.81 -3.44
C TYR A 198 -14.63 7.25 -3.47
N ILE A 199 -13.73 8.24 -3.50
CA ILE A 199 -14.17 9.64 -3.55
C ILE A 199 -14.89 9.96 -4.87
N THR A 200 -14.44 9.35 -5.99
CA THR A 200 -15.10 9.50 -7.29
C THR A 200 -16.51 8.93 -7.23
N ALA A 201 -16.67 7.70 -6.73
CA ALA A 201 -17.98 7.08 -6.57
C ALA A 201 -18.88 7.85 -5.59
N MET A 202 -18.32 8.40 -4.50
CA MET A 202 -19.07 9.24 -3.56
C MET A 202 -19.52 10.56 -4.18
N ALA A 203 -18.73 11.16 -5.08
CA ALA A 203 -19.09 12.39 -5.77
C ALA A 203 -20.19 12.15 -6.80
N GLU A 204 -20.09 11.06 -7.58
CA GLU A 204 -21.11 10.68 -8.57
C GLU A 204 -22.44 10.28 -7.91
N ALA A 205 -22.39 9.64 -6.74
CA ALA A 205 -23.58 9.33 -5.95
C ALA A 205 -24.16 10.54 -5.19
N GLY A 206 -23.56 11.73 -5.31
CA GLY A 206 -24.03 12.96 -4.65
C GLY A 206 -23.85 12.98 -3.13
N ILE A 207 -22.93 12.17 -2.59
CA ILE A 207 -22.63 12.08 -1.16
C ILE A 207 -21.67 13.20 -0.75
N VAL A 208 -20.73 13.54 -1.62
CA VAL A 208 -19.78 14.63 -1.39
C VAL A 208 -19.93 15.73 -2.43
N SER A 209 -19.66 16.97 -2.02
CA SER A 209 -19.67 18.13 -2.90
C SER A 209 -18.49 18.09 -3.88
N LYS A 210 -18.61 18.82 -4.99
CA LYS A 210 -17.48 19.02 -5.92
C LYS A 210 -16.29 19.72 -5.26
N ASN A 211 -16.54 20.58 -4.27
CA ASN A 211 -15.48 21.25 -3.51
C ASN A 211 -14.68 20.22 -2.70
N VAL A 212 -15.36 19.32 -1.98
CA VAL A 212 -14.74 18.22 -1.26
C VAL A 212 -13.94 17.31 -2.19
N TYR A 213 -14.50 16.94 -3.34
CA TYR A 213 -13.78 16.13 -4.34
C TYR A 213 -12.46 16.79 -4.78
N ASN A 214 -12.50 18.08 -5.13
CA ASN A 214 -11.29 18.82 -5.53
C ASN A 214 -10.29 18.97 -4.39
N TYR A 215 -10.77 19.18 -3.17
CA TYR A 215 -9.94 19.26 -1.98
C TYR A 215 -9.25 17.93 -1.66
N TYR A 216 -9.98 16.82 -1.74
CA TYR A 216 -9.41 15.47 -1.58
C TYR A 216 -8.25 15.25 -2.57
N HIS A 217 -8.44 15.59 -3.85
CA HIS A 217 -7.37 15.47 -4.85
C HIS A 217 -6.18 16.39 -4.55
N SER A 218 -6.43 17.58 -3.98
CA SER A 218 -5.36 18.48 -3.54
C SER A 218 -4.54 17.87 -2.41
N VAL A 219 -5.19 17.29 -1.40
CA VAL A 219 -4.53 16.57 -0.28
C VAL A 219 -3.76 15.36 -0.81
N ARG A 220 -4.40 14.54 -1.65
CA ARG A 220 -3.81 13.34 -2.25
C ARG A 220 -2.54 13.68 -3.03
N ASN A 221 -2.59 14.65 -3.93
CA ASN A 221 -1.45 15.01 -4.77
C ASN A 221 -0.32 15.66 -3.96
N ASN A 222 -0.64 16.33 -2.85
CA ASN A 222 0.36 16.87 -1.93
C ASN A 222 1.06 15.79 -1.08
N ALA A 223 0.43 14.62 -0.84
CA ALA A 223 1.01 13.60 0.02
C ALA A 223 1.65 12.42 -0.73
N LEU A 224 1.05 11.97 -1.84
CA LEU A 224 1.45 10.72 -2.51
C LEU A 224 2.80 10.80 -3.22
N PHE A 225 3.28 11.99 -3.58
CA PHE A 225 4.56 12.14 -4.28
C PHE A 225 5.76 11.65 -3.46
N ALA A 226 5.63 11.66 -2.12
CA ALA A 226 6.69 11.27 -1.21
C ALA A 226 6.75 9.76 -0.93
N LEU A 227 5.77 8.98 -1.42
CA LEU A 227 5.73 7.53 -1.27
C LEU A 227 6.29 6.83 -2.51
N TRP A 228 7.02 5.74 -2.29
CA TRP A 228 7.42 4.84 -3.37
C TRP A 228 6.25 3.98 -3.82
N ARG A 229 5.92 3.98 -5.11
CA ARG A 229 4.84 3.17 -5.68
C ARG A 229 5.12 1.67 -5.57
N PRO A 230 4.12 0.79 -5.57
CA PRO A 230 4.34 -0.65 -5.45
C PRO A 230 5.09 -1.22 -6.67
N HIS A 231 5.68 -2.40 -6.50
CA HIS A 231 6.31 -3.13 -7.60
C HIS A 231 5.26 -3.87 -8.43
N LEU A 232 4.26 -4.44 -7.75
CA LEU A 232 3.22 -5.22 -8.38
C LEU A 232 1.86 -4.86 -7.79
N VAL A 233 0.88 -4.67 -8.67
CA VAL A 233 -0.53 -4.55 -8.32
C VAL A 233 -1.29 -5.73 -8.91
N ILE A 234 -1.99 -6.47 -8.05
CA ILE A 234 -2.86 -7.56 -8.43
C ILE A 234 -4.30 -7.07 -8.33
N TYR A 235 -4.97 -6.92 -9.46
CA TYR A 235 -6.35 -6.45 -9.52
C TYR A 235 -7.31 -7.61 -9.72
N LEU A 236 -8.27 -7.74 -8.81
CA LEU A 236 -9.34 -8.73 -8.85
C LEU A 236 -10.56 -8.13 -9.54
N ASP A 237 -10.79 -8.48 -10.81
CA ASP A 237 -11.95 -8.00 -11.56
C ASP A 237 -13.18 -8.84 -11.19
N VAL A 238 -14.16 -8.21 -10.53
CA VAL A 238 -15.43 -8.83 -10.18
C VAL A 238 -16.56 -8.00 -10.77
N PRO A 239 -17.46 -8.59 -11.58
CA PRO A 239 -18.62 -7.89 -12.09
C PRO A 239 -19.49 -7.29 -10.97
N VAL A 240 -20.17 -6.17 -11.25
CA VAL A 240 -21.01 -5.47 -10.26
C VAL A 240 -22.11 -6.37 -9.70
N ALA A 241 -22.76 -7.17 -10.55
CA ALA A 241 -23.80 -8.10 -10.13
C ALA A 241 -23.30 -9.14 -9.11
N GLU A 242 -22.13 -9.73 -9.36
CA GLU A 242 -21.50 -10.69 -8.45
C GLU A 242 -20.96 -10.01 -7.19
N THR A 243 -20.43 -8.79 -7.30
CA THR A 243 -20.00 -7.98 -6.15
C THR A 243 -21.17 -7.76 -5.19
N ARG A 244 -22.33 -7.36 -5.72
CA ARG A 244 -23.54 -7.17 -4.91
C ARG A 244 -24.00 -8.48 -4.26
N ARG A 245 -24.02 -9.58 -5.01
CA ARG A 245 -24.36 -10.90 -4.48
C ARG A 245 -23.43 -11.31 -3.33
N LYS A 246 -22.12 -11.07 -3.46
CA LYS A 246 -21.12 -11.34 -2.40
C LYS A 246 -21.30 -10.44 -1.18
N ILE A 247 -21.66 -9.17 -1.38
CA ILE A 247 -22.01 -8.24 -0.29
C ILE A 247 -23.23 -8.77 0.49
N GLU A 248 -24.30 -9.16 -0.22
CA GLU A 248 -25.51 -9.71 0.38
C GLU A 248 -25.23 -11.02 1.13
N ALA A 249 -24.41 -11.91 0.56
CA ALA A 249 -24.01 -13.17 1.19
C ALA A 249 -23.16 -12.97 2.45
N ARG A 250 -22.38 -11.89 2.55
CA ARG A 250 -21.56 -11.57 3.74
C ARG A 250 -22.41 -11.21 4.96
N ASN A 251 -23.68 -10.83 4.75
CA ASN A 251 -24.66 -10.53 5.78
C ASN A 251 -24.15 -9.58 6.88
N ARG A 252 -23.37 -8.56 6.50
CA ARG A 252 -22.95 -7.53 7.47
C ARG A 252 -24.10 -6.55 7.72
N PRO A 253 -24.25 -6.08 8.97
CA PRO A 253 -25.22 -5.05 9.29
C PRO A 253 -25.04 -3.81 8.40
N TYR A 254 -26.16 -3.25 7.93
CA TYR A 254 -26.23 -2.00 7.15
C TYR A 254 -25.56 -2.01 5.77
N GLU A 255 -24.71 -2.98 5.44
CA GLU A 255 -23.97 -3.01 4.17
C GLU A 255 -24.91 -3.24 2.97
N LYS A 256 -25.93 -4.09 3.13
CA LYS A 256 -26.88 -4.44 2.06
C LYS A 256 -27.78 -3.26 1.65
N ASP A 257 -28.31 -2.54 2.62
CA ASP A 257 -29.29 -1.46 2.40
C ASP A 257 -28.62 -0.09 2.23
N SER A 258 -27.28 -0.04 2.30
CA SER A 258 -26.51 1.19 2.14
C SER A 258 -26.55 1.72 0.71
N LYS A 259 -26.42 3.05 0.57
CA LYS A 259 -26.16 3.70 -0.73
C LYS A 259 -24.89 3.17 -1.42
N MET A 260 -23.96 2.57 -0.68
CA MET A 260 -22.72 2.02 -1.24
C MET A 260 -22.90 0.65 -1.93
N ALA A 261 -24.02 -0.03 -1.67
CA ALA A 261 -24.35 -1.30 -2.30
C ALA A 261 -25.22 -1.14 -3.55
N THR A 262 -25.57 0.10 -3.92
CA THR A 262 -26.36 0.35 -5.13
C THR A 262 -25.55 -0.01 -6.38
N PRO A 263 -26.19 -0.59 -7.42
CA PRO A 263 -25.51 -0.91 -8.67
C PRO A 263 -24.78 0.29 -9.29
N GLU A 264 -25.37 1.48 -9.19
CA GLU A 264 -24.82 2.71 -9.75
C GLU A 264 -23.51 3.11 -9.06
N TYR A 265 -23.47 3.04 -7.72
CA TYR A 265 -22.26 3.33 -6.95
C TYR A 265 -21.16 2.32 -7.22
N LEU A 266 -21.50 1.03 -7.23
CA LEU A 266 -20.54 -0.05 -7.52
C LEU A 266 -20.00 0.03 -8.94
N GLN A 267 -20.83 0.40 -9.91
CA GLN A 267 -20.40 0.59 -11.29
C GLN A 267 -19.43 1.77 -11.42
N SER A 268 -19.74 2.91 -10.80
CA SER A 268 -18.84 4.07 -10.73
C SER A 268 -17.48 3.71 -10.14
N LEU A 269 -17.49 2.93 -9.06
CA LEU A 269 -16.27 2.46 -8.39
C LEU A 269 -15.42 1.55 -9.29
N VAL A 270 -16.04 0.57 -9.97
CA VAL A 270 -15.34 -0.33 -10.90
C VAL A 270 -14.81 0.44 -12.11
N ASP A 271 -15.59 1.39 -12.62
CA ASP A 271 -15.19 2.26 -13.73
C ASP A 271 -13.97 3.11 -13.36
N SER A 272 -13.96 3.74 -12.17
CA SER A 272 -12.83 4.55 -11.71
C SER A 272 -11.57 3.69 -11.45
N TYR A 273 -11.73 2.45 -10.97
CA TYR A 273 -10.62 1.49 -10.91
C TYR A 273 -9.97 1.30 -12.30
N LYS A 274 -10.78 1.02 -13.33
CA LYS A 274 -10.27 0.73 -14.68
C LYS A 274 -9.74 1.97 -15.41
N LYS A 275 -10.47 3.09 -15.35
CA LYS A 275 -10.19 4.31 -16.12
C LYS A 275 -9.07 5.15 -15.51
N ASP A 276 -9.08 5.28 -14.19
CA ASP A 276 -8.20 6.20 -13.48
C ASP A 276 -7.03 5.45 -12.83
N PHE A 277 -7.33 4.54 -11.89
CA PHE A 277 -6.30 3.91 -11.06
C PHE A 277 -5.39 2.98 -11.86
N LEU A 278 -5.94 1.98 -12.55
CA LEU A 278 -5.15 0.97 -13.29
C LEU A 278 -4.30 1.60 -14.39
N LYS A 279 -4.88 2.57 -15.10
CA LYS A 279 -4.19 3.33 -16.15
C LYS A 279 -2.99 4.09 -15.59
N ASP A 280 -3.17 4.83 -14.50
CA ASP A 280 -2.09 5.59 -13.84
C ASP A 280 -1.02 4.65 -13.29
N ILE A 281 -1.41 3.62 -12.54
CA ILE A 281 -0.44 2.74 -11.86
C ILE A 281 0.36 1.87 -12.83
N SER A 282 -0.21 1.49 -13.98
CA SER A 282 0.49 0.69 -15.01
C SER A 282 1.70 1.39 -15.62
N THR A 283 1.78 2.72 -15.53
CA THR A 283 2.95 3.48 -15.98
C THR A 283 4.16 3.26 -15.08
N HIS A 284 3.94 2.78 -13.85
CA HIS A 284 4.96 2.66 -12.81
C HIS A 284 5.14 1.24 -12.25
N ALA A 285 4.06 0.49 -12.05
CA ALA A 285 4.10 -0.86 -11.48
C ALA A 285 3.75 -1.92 -12.54
N GLU A 286 4.10 -3.18 -12.28
CA GLU A 286 3.45 -4.29 -12.97
C GLU A 286 2.00 -4.43 -12.50
N VAL A 287 1.12 -4.79 -13.42
CA VAL A 287 -0.30 -4.98 -13.12
C VAL A 287 -0.73 -6.34 -13.65
N LEU A 288 -1.18 -7.22 -12.75
CA LEU A 288 -1.84 -8.47 -13.09
C LEU A 288 -3.34 -8.32 -12.84
N VAL A 289 -4.15 -8.69 -13.82
CA VAL A 289 -5.61 -8.57 -13.76
C VAL A 289 -6.19 -9.98 -13.87
N TYR A 290 -6.98 -10.37 -12.87
CA TYR A 290 -7.63 -11.67 -12.83
C TYR A 290 -9.14 -11.51 -12.90
N ASP A 291 -9.80 -12.33 -13.73
CA ASP A 291 -11.25 -12.53 -13.59
C ASP A 291 -11.50 -13.28 -12.28
N TRP A 292 -12.05 -12.56 -11.30
CA TRP A 292 -12.24 -13.03 -9.94
C TRP A 292 -13.73 -13.29 -9.63
N THR A 293 -14.48 -13.68 -10.65
CA THR A 293 -15.87 -14.14 -10.51
C THR A 293 -15.93 -15.32 -9.53
N LYS A 294 -15.07 -16.32 -9.76
CA LYS A 294 -14.81 -17.43 -8.83
C LYS A 294 -13.38 -17.29 -8.31
N PRO A 295 -13.13 -17.42 -6.99
CA PRO A 295 -11.77 -17.40 -6.47
C PRO A 295 -10.93 -18.48 -7.17
N ALA A 296 -9.82 -18.08 -7.76
CA ALA A 296 -8.84 -18.99 -8.33
C ALA A 296 -7.91 -19.50 -7.23
N ASP A 297 -7.19 -20.59 -7.53
CA ASP A 297 -6.13 -21.08 -6.66
C ASP A 297 -5.00 -20.05 -6.56
N THR A 298 -4.54 -19.80 -5.34
CA THR A 298 -3.46 -18.85 -5.05
C THR A 298 -2.14 -19.32 -5.72
N GLU A 299 -1.96 -20.63 -5.92
CA GLU A 299 -0.82 -21.19 -6.64
C GLU A 299 -0.66 -20.61 -8.05
N ILE A 300 -1.77 -20.42 -8.79
CA ILE A 300 -1.74 -19.86 -10.15
C ILE A 300 -1.22 -18.43 -10.13
N VAL A 301 -1.67 -17.65 -9.14
CA VAL A 301 -1.22 -16.26 -8.95
C VAL A 301 0.27 -16.22 -8.62
N VAL A 302 0.75 -17.15 -7.78
CA VAL A 302 2.18 -17.27 -7.45
C VAL A 302 3.00 -17.61 -8.69
N GLU A 303 2.59 -18.58 -9.51
CA GLU A 303 3.30 -18.92 -10.75
C GLU A 303 3.43 -17.73 -11.70
N ASP A 304 2.36 -16.96 -11.88
CA ASP A 304 2.38 -15.78 -12.73
C ASP A 304 3.32 -14.69 -12.18
N ILE A 305 3.37 -14.53 -10.85
CA ILE A 305 4.31 -13.62 -10.18
C ILE A 305 5.76 -14.07 -10.40
N GLU A 306 6.04 -15.37 -10.32
CA GLU A 306 7.38 -15.93 -10.56
C GLU A 306 7.84 -15.74 -12.01
N ARG A 307 6.91 -15.66 -12.97
CA ARG A 307 7.21 -15.38 -14.38
C ARG A 307 7.54 -13.91 -14.66
N LEU A 308 7.22 -13.00 -13.76
CA LEU A 308 7.50 -11.57 -13.95
C LEU A 308 8.99 -11.26 -13.83
N ASN A 309 9.52 -10.58 -14.85
CA ASN A 309 10.89 -10.08 -14.84
C ASN A 309 10.93 -8.59 -14.48
N PHE A 310 11.35 -8.28 -13.25
CA PHE A 310 11.48 -6.89 -12.78
C PHE A 310 12.78 -6.21 -13.25
N ASP A 311 13.78 -6.98 -13.69
CA ASP A 311 15.10 -6.46 -14.11
C ASP A 311 15.11 -5.92 -15.55
N GLN A 312 14.02 -6.13 -16.31
CA GLN A 312 13.93 -5.65 -17.69
C GLN A 312 13.89 -4.12 -17.80
N TYR A 313 13.61 -3.41 -16.71
CA TYR A 313 13.45 -1.97 -16.69
C TYR A 313 14.77 -1.23 -16.45
N GLY A 314 15.25 -0.56 -17.51
CA GLY A 314 16.45 0.26 -17.51
C GLY A 314 16.16 1.72 -17.20
N ILE A 315 17.21 2.53 -17.00
CA ILE A 315 17.16 3.92 -16.47
C ILE A 315 16.12 4.85 -17.15
N TYR A 316 15.81 4.61 -18.43
CA TYR A 316 14.87 5.42 -19.20
C TYR A 316 13.39 5.04 -19.04
N ASP A 317 13.10 3.87 -18.47
CA ASP A 317 11.73 3.41 -18.25
C ASP A 317 11.06 4.16 -17.11
N ALA A 318 9.74 4.36 -17.18
CA ALA A 318 8.97 4.94 -16.08
C ALA A 318 8.67 3.92 -14.96
N LYS A 319 8.65 2.63 -15.31
CA LYS A 319 8.35 1.52 -14.39
C LYS A 319 9.45 1.32 -13.35
N MET A 320 9.10 1.05 -12.09
CA MET A 320 10.04 0.87 -10.98
C MET A 320 10.97 2.06 -10.71
N LYS A 321 10.64 3.28 -11.18
CA LYS A 321 11.51 4.45 -11.00
C LYS A 321 11.84 4.73 -9.53
N ASP A 322 10.86 4.59 -8.65
CA ASP A 322 11.02 4.93 -7.23
C ASP A 322 11.97 3.98 -6.47
N TRP A 323 12.11 2.74 -6.95
CA TRP A 323 12.96 1.70 -6.35
C TRP A 323 14.38 1.68 -6.92
N ARG A 324 14.70 2.59 -7.83
CA ARG A 324 16.01 2.70 -8.46
C ARG A 324 16.85 3.76 -7.77
N CYS A 325 17.41 3.34 -6.63
CA CYS A 325 18.43 4.11 -5.91
C CYS A 325 19.82 3.66 -6.36
N TYR A 326 20.63 4.59 -6.88
CA TYR A 326 21.95 4.31 -7.43
C TYR A 326 23.03 4.24 -6.35
N ASP A 327 22.95 5.12 -5.36
CA ASP A 327 23.89 5.12 -4.24
C ASP A 327 23.35 4.28 -3.08
N LYS A 328 24.27 3.60 -2.38
CA LYS A 328 24.00 2.97 -1.08
C LYS A 328 23.46 4.00 -0.09
N TRP A 329 23.91 5.24 -0.16
CA TRP A 329 23.42 6.29 0.74
C TRP A 329 21.97 6.69 0.46
N ASP A 330 21.51 6.65 -0.78
CA ASP A 330 20.10 6.90 -1.10
C ASP A 330 19.21 5.86 -0.39
N TRP A 331 19.58 4.58 -0.44
CA TRP A 331 18.87 3.52 0.28
C TRP A 331 18.88 3.73 1.80
N ASN A 332 20.02 4.18 2.36
CA ASN A 332 20.14 4.46 3.78
C ASN A 332 19.30 5.66 4.21
N ASN A 333 19.28 6.72 3.42
CA ASN A 333 18.52 7.94 3.68
C ASN A 333 17.02 7.67 3.60
N ASN A 334 16.55 6.98 2.55
CA ASN A 334 15.15 6.60 2.43
C ASN A 334 14.70 5.67 3.58
N ARG A 335 15.55 4.72 4.00
CA ARG A 335 15.29 3.90 5.20
C ARG A 335 15.11 4.76 6.45
N GLN A 336 15.95 5.78 6.66
CA GLN A 336 15.79 6.71 7.79
C GLN A 336 14.50 7.51 7.68
N VAL A 337 14.19 8.04 6.49
CA VAL A 337 13.00 8.85 6.24
C VAL A 337 11.72 8.07 6.53
N PHE A 338 11.57 6.88 5.93
CA PHE A 338 10.37 6.05 6.11
C PHE A 338 10.25 5.44 7.51
N THR A 339 11.35 5.30 8.26
CA THR A 339 11.31 4.74 9.62
C THR A 339 11.08 5.81 10.68
N HIS A 340 11.87 6.90 10.65
CA HIS A 340 11.97 7.86 11.77
C HIS A 340 11.35 9.21 11.47
N SER A 341 11.23 9.58 10.20
CA SER A 341 10.70 10.88 9.75
C SER A 341 9.27 10.77 9.23
N GLN A 342 8.53 9.73 9.61
CA GLN A 342 7.15 9.51 9.18
C GLN A 342 6.23 10.70 9.49
N HIS A 343 6.46 11.41 10.59
CA HIS A 343 5.66 12.57 10.98
C HIS A 343 5.74 13.70 9.94
N TYR A 344 6.90 13.94 9.31
CA TYR A 344 7.02 14.91 8.22
C TYR A 344 6.22 14.49 6.98
N LEU A 345 6.23 13.19 6.66
CA LEU A 345 5.48 12.65 5.53
C LEU A 345 3.97 12.72 5.76
N ILE A 346 3.52 12.36 6.96
CA ILE A 346 2.13 12.46 7.37
C ILE A 346 1.67 13.93 7.40
N ALA A 347 2.55 14.88 7.74
CA ALA A 347 2.22 16.30 7.72
C ALA A 347 1.84 16.82 6.32
N HIS A 348 2.25 16.16 5.23
CA HIS A 348 1.77 16.50 3.89
C HIS A 348 0.27 16.28 3.69
N LEU A 349 -0.37 15.46 4.52
CA LEU A 349 -1.84 15.31 4.50
C LEU A 349 -2.55 16.50 5.15
N ASN A 350 -1.85 17.31 5.94
CA ASN A 350 -2.42 18.45 6.66
C ASN A 350 -2.51 19.71 5.78
N VAL A 351 -3.32 19.63 4.73
CA VAL A 351 -3.65 20.79 3.89
C VAL A 351 -4.86 21.50 4.53
N PRO A 352 -4.88 22.83 4.67
CA PRO A 352 -6.03 23.53 5.22
C PRO A 352 -7.21 23.54 4.22
N PRO A 353 -8.45 23.21 4.66
CA PRO A 353 -9.63 23.17 3.79
C PRO A 353 -10.25 24.55 3.52
N VAL A 354 -9.48 25.49 2.97
CA VAL A 354 -9.89 26.90 2.77
C VAL A 354 -11.15 27.03 1.90
N LYS A 355 -11.30 26.17 0.89
CA LYS A 355 -12.42 26.21 -0.08
C LYS A 355 -13.59 25.29 0.29
N CYS A 356 -13.51 24.58 1.41
CA CYS A 356 -14.48 23.56 1.82
C CYS A 356 -14.87 23.76 3.29
N PRO A 357 -15.64 24.81 3.63
CA PRO A 357 -16.08 25.04 5.00
C PRO A 357 -16.93 23.89 5.55
N GLU A 358 -17.58 23.09 4.70
CA GLU A 358 -18.41 21.95 5.10
C GLU A 358 -17.64 20.87 5.88
N ILE A 359 -16.35 20.68 5.59
CA ILE A 359 -15.52 19.70 6.30
C ILE A 359 -14.76 20.31 7.48
N ALA A 360 -14.69 21.64 7.59
CA ALA A 360 -14.06 22.30 8.73
C ALA A 360 -14.92 22.09 9.99
N ILE A 361 -14.29 21.74 11.11
CA ILE A 361 -14.97 21.67 12.41
C ILE A 361 -14.92 23.06 13.03
N ASN A 362 -16.01 23.47 13.69
CA ASN A 362 -16.04 24.74 14.39
C ASN A 362 -14.99 24.75 15.52
N ALA A 363 -14.23 25.84 15.66
CA ALA A 363 -13.15 25.92 16.65
C ALA A 363 -13.62 25.73 18.10
N ALA A 364 -14.82 26.21 18.45
CA ALA A 364 -15.37 26.04 19.80
C ALA A 364 -15.73 24.57 20.08
N GLU A 365 -16.36 23.89 19.11
CA GLU A 365 -16.68 22.46 19.20
C GLU A 365 -15.41 21.60 19.23
N TYR A 366 -14.41 21.96 18.44
CA TYR A 366 -13.12 21.28 18.41
C TYR A 366 -12.39 21.39 19.75
N LYS A 367 -12.40 22.58 20.38
CA LYS A 367 -11.82 22.77 21.71
C LYS A 367 -12.47 21.89 22.78
N ILE A 368 -13.80 21.73 22.72
CA ILE A 368 -14.53 20.83 23.61
C ILE A 368 -14.08 19.38 23.38
N PHE A 369 -14.01 18.96 22.12
CA PHE A 369 -13.54 17.62 21.74
C PHE A 369 -12.11 17.34 22.22
N GLU A 370 -11.19 18.28 22.00
CA GLU A 370 -9.79 18.18 22.44
C GLU A 370 -9.69 18.05 23.96
N THR A 371 -10.39 18.90 24.71
CA THR A 371 -10.42 18.85 26.18
C THR A 371 -10.90 17.48 26.70
N ILE A 372 -12.02 16.97 26.15
CA ILE A 372 -12.57 15.67 26.55
C ILE A 372 -11.63 14.52 26.17
N LYS A 373 -10.97 14.62 25.02
CA LYS A 373 -10.03 13.61 24.55
C LYS A 373 -8.77 13.57 25.40
N ASP A 374 -8.25 14.71 25.83
CA ASP A 374 -7.05 14.82 26.66
C ASP A 374 -7.31 14.37 28.12
N GLU A 375 -8.52 14.60 28.61
CA GLU A 375 -8.99 14.11 29.92
C GLU A 375 -9.31 12.60 29.92
N ALA A 376 -9.36 11.95 28.75
CA ALA A 376 -9.66 10.52 28.66
C ALA A 376 -8.56 9.66 29.32
N PRO A 377 -8.93 8.54 30.00
CA PRO A 377 -7.95 7.67 30.63
C PRO A 377 -6.85 7.20 29.67
N GLY A 378 -5.59 7.48 30.02
CA GLY A 378 -4.42 7.10 29.22
C GLY A 378 -4.04 8.04 28.08
N ASN A 379 -4.81 9.12 27.83
CA ASN A 379 -4.49 10.12 26.79
C ASN A 379 -3.74 11.35 27.29
N LYS A 380 -3.74 11.58 28.61
CA LYS A 380 -3.19 12.80 29.22
C LYS A 380 -1.69 13.02 28.93
N TYR A 381 -0.92 11.93 28.94
CA TYR A 381 0.50 11.95 28.60
C TYR A 381 0.84 10.86 27.59
N ALA A 382 2.02 11.00 26.96
CA ALA A 382 2.54 10.00 26.04
C ALA A 382 2.63 8.60 26.67
N LYS A 383 2.59 7.56 25.82
CA LYS A 383 2.70 6.18 26.27
C LYS A 383 3.96 5.96 27.12
N GLY A 384 3.81 5.33 28.29
CA GLY A 384 4.92 5.14 29.22
C GLY A 384 5.08 6.26 30.25
N PHE A 385 4.28 7.33 30.18
CA PHE A 385 4.32 8.46 31.10
C PHE A 385 3.07 8.66 31.97
N ASN A 386 2.11 7.72 31.96
CA ASN A 386 0.87 7.83 32.72
C ASN A 386 0.95 7.04 34.04
N THR A 387 1.14 7.73 35.17
CA THR A 387 1.13 7.12 36.51
C THR A 387 -0.16 6.36 36.81
N GLU A 388 -1.31 6.91 36.39
CA GLU A 388 -2.64 6.34 36.58
C GLU A 388 -2.82 5.00 35.85
N MET A 389 -2.07 4.76 34.77
CA MET A 389 -2.08 3.52 34.01
C MET A 389 -1.01 2.52 34.49
N GLY A 390 -0.29 2.83 35.57
CA GLY A 390 0.72 1.96 36.16
C GLY A 390 2.13 2.15 35.61
N ASP A 391 2.42 3.22 34.87
CA ASP A 391 3.76 3.49 34.38
C ASP A 391 4.74 3.87 35.50
N LYS A 392 5.90 3.21 35.48
CA LYS A 392 6.98 3.40 36.47
C LYS A 392 8.24 3.97 35.81
N GLY A 393 9.12 4.55 36.62
CA GLY A 393 10.46 4.98 36.18
C GLY A 393 10.47 6.26 35.35
N LEU A 394 9.46 7.12 35.50
CA LEU A 394 9.23 8.31 34.68
C LEU A 394 10.45 9.24 34.56
N LEU A 395 11.16 9.46 35.67
CA LEU A 395 12.33 10.36 35.73
C LEU A 395 13.51 9.90 34.86
N PHE A 396 13.57 8.62 34.50
CA PHE A 396 14.68 8.05 33.72
C PHE A 396 14.27 7.68 32.28
N LYS A 397 13.01 7.94 31.90
CA LYS A 397 12.54 7.74 30.54
C LYS A 397 12.87 8.98 29.72
N LEU A 398 13.56 8.78 28.59
CA LEU A 398 13.73 9.82 27.57
C LEU A 398 12.49 9.80 26.67
N SER A 399 11.89 10.98 26.48
CA SER A 399 10.76 11.20 25.57
C SER A 399 11.14 11.02 24.11
#